data_AF-A0A3M1EBW8-F1
#
_entry.id   AF-A0A3M1EBW8-F1
#
_cell.length_a   1.000
_cell.length_b   1.000
_cell.length_c   1.000
_cell.angle_alpha   90.00
_cell.angle_beta   90.00
_cell.angle_gamma   90.00
#
_symmetry.space_group_name_H-M   'P 1'
#
loop_
_entity.id
_entity.type
_entity.pdbx_description
1 polymer ?
#
loop_
_entity_poly.entity_id
_entity_poly.type
_entity_poly.pdbx_seq_one_letter_code
_entity_poly.pdbx_strand_id
1 'polypeptide(L)' 'MSCGRLVLAFLLPPLAVLDKGCGAIVLVSLLTLIGWLPGVIGAIVYNEMVD' A
#
# COMPACT_ATOMS: atom_id res chain seq x y z
N MET A 1 10.68 5.58 5.90
CA MET A 1 9.30 6.10 5.73
C MET A 1 9.03 7.30 6.63
N SER A 2 8.89 8.51 6.07
CA SER A 2 8.34 9.64 6.84
C SER A 2 6.93 9.29 7.32
N CYS A 3 6.59 9.62 8.58
CA CYS A 3 5.29 9.28 9.19
C CYS A 3 4.09 9.66 8.33
N GLY A 4 4.18 10.73 7.52
CA GLY A 4 3.14 11.12 6.58
C GLY A 4 2.82 10.09 5.48
N ARG A 5 3.82 9.34 4.98
CA ARG A 5 3.60 8.26 3.99
C ARG A 5 2.92 7.04 4.62
N LEU A 6 3.17 6.78 5.92
CA LEU A 6 2.49 5.73 6.69
C LEU A 6 1.01 6.05 6.90
N VAL A 7 0.69 7.29 7.26
CA VAL A 7 -0.71 7.73 7.42
C VAL A 7 -1.46 7.66 6.09
N LEU A 8 -0.82 8.04 4.97
CA LEU A 8 -1.39 7.91 3.63
C LEU A 8 -1.63 6.44 3.25
N ALA A 9 -0.70 5.54 3.57
CA ALA A 9 -0.84 4.10 3.32
C ALA A 9 -1.97 3.46 4.14
N PHE A 10 -2.27 4.01 5.31
CA PHE A 10 -3.37 3.53 6.16
C PHE A 10 -4.75 4.02 5.68
N LEU A 11 -4.84 5.28 5.20
CA LEU A 11 -6.09 5.91 4.77
C LEU A 11 -6.47 5.59 3.30
N LEU A 12 -5.48 5.57 2.39
CA LEU A 12 -5.63 5.14 1.00
C LEU A 12 -4.42 4.28 0.58
N PRO A 13 -4.46 2.97 0.87
CA PRO A 13 -3.40 2.05 0.45
C PRO A 13 -3.08 2.07 -1.06
N PRO A 14 -4.02 2.19 -2.02
CA PRO A 14 -3.66 2.21 -3.45
C PRO A 14 -2.93 3.47 -3.90
N LEU A 15 -3.15 4.63 -3.24
CA LEU A 15 -2.46 5.88 -3.57
C LEU A 15 -0.99 5.88 -3.12
N ALA A 16 -0.70 5.24 -1.98
CA ALA A 16 0.66 5.14 -1.45
C ALA A 16 1.59 4.28 -2.33
N VAL A 17 1.00 3.38 -3.13
CA VAL A 17 1.69 2.41 -3.97
C VAL A 17 1.77 2.86 -5.43
N LEU A 18 1.11 3.98 -5.79
CA LEU A 18 1.14 4.57 -7.13
C LEU A 18 2.57 4.88 -7.61
N ASP A 19 3.43 5.22 -6.66
CA ASP A 19 4.85 5.58 -6.83
C ASP A 19 5.76 4.36 -6.98
N LYS A 20 5.26 3.15 -6.67
CA LYS A 20 6.05 1.90 -6.56
C LYS A 20 5.75 0.88 -7.66
N GLY A 21 4.77 1.14 -8.55
CA GLY A 21 4.57 0.40 -9.80
C GLY A 21 3.16 -0.19 -10.02
N CYS A 22 2.81 -0.41 -11.31
CA CYS A 22 1.47 -0.83 -11.77
C CYS A 22 0.98 -2.14 -11.11
N GLY A 23 1.86 -3.14 -10.98
CA GLY A 23 1.50 -4.44 -10.39
C GLY A 23 1.11 -4.38 -8.92
N ALA A 24 1.76 -3.51 -8.14
CA ALA A 24 1.51 -3.38 -6.72
C ALA A 24 0.18 -2.65 -6.44
N ILE A 25 -0.21 -1.67 -7.27
CA ILE A 25 -1.54 -1.04 -7.22
C ILE A 25 -2.62 -2.07 -7.46
N VAL A 26 -2.49 -2.94 -8.48
CA VAL A 26 -3.50 -3.96 -8.80
C VAL A 26 -3.64 -4.97 -7.66
N LEU A 27 -2.52 -5.42 -7.09
CA LEU A 27 -2.51 -6.35 -5.96
C LEU A 27 -3.17 -5.75 -4.71
N VAL A 28 -2.79 -4.52 -4.35
CA VAL A 28 -3.32 -3.81 -3.17
C VAL A 28 -4.78 -3.41 -3.36
N SER A 29 -5.20 -3.04 -4.57
CA SER A 29 -6.60 -2.72 -4.87
C SER A 29 -7.50 -3.94 -4.69
N LEU A 30 -7.06 -5.10 -5.17
CA LEU A 30 -7.81 -6.36 -5.02
C LEU A 30 -7.86 -6.81 -3.55
N LEU A 31 -6.74 -6.71 -2.84
CA LEU A 31 -6.68 -7.01 -1.40
C LEU A 31 -7.56 -6.07 -0.58
N THR A 32 -7.52 -4.76 -0.86
CA THR A 32 -8.35 -3.74 -0.19
C THR A 32 -9.83 -3.98 -0.41
N LEU A 33 -10.23 -4.50 -1.58
CA LEU A 33 -11.63 -4.83 -1.90
C LEU A 33 -12.14 -6.06 -1.13
N ILE A 34 -11.25 -7.02 -0.79
CA ILE A 34 -11.57 -8.23 -0.02
C ILE A 34 -11.42 -7.98 1.49
N GLY A 35 -10.57 -7.02 1.87
CA GLY A 35 -10.43 -6.53 3.23
C GLY A 35 -9.46 -5.35 3.29
N TRP A 36 -9.80 -4.30 4.04
CA TRP A 36 -8.93 -3.13 4.19
C TRP A 36 -7.55 -3.50 4.78
N LEU A 37 -7.56 -4.34 5.81
CA LEU A 37 -6.38 -4.80 6.57
C LEU A 37 -5.26 -5.40 5.71
N PRO A 38 -5.51 -6.38 4.83
CA PRO A 38 -4.44 -6.95 4.01
C PRO A 38 -3.87 -5.93 3.01
N GLY A 39 -4.65 -4.97 2.53
CA GLY A 39 -4.16 -3.87 1.69
C GLY A 39 -3.12 -2.98 2.38
N VAL A 40 -3.35 -2.66 3.66
CA VAL A 40 -2.42 -1.86 4.49
C VAL A 40 -1.14 -2.65 4.79
N ILE A 41 -1.25 -3.93 5.14
CA ILE A 41 -0.08 -4.79 5.41
C ILE A 41 0.77 -4.93 4.13
N GLY A 42 0.12 -5.18 2.98
CA GLY A 42 0.80 -5.27 1.69
C GLY A 42 1.54 -3.97 1.34
N ALA A 43 0.93 -2.81 1.56
CA ALA A 43 1.56 -1.51 1.31
C ALA A 43 2.77 -1.27 2.24
N ILE A 44 2.71 -1.66 3.52
CA ILE A 44 3.83 -1.50 4.46
C ILE A 44 4.99 -2.44 4.10
N VAL A 45 4.69 -3.74 3.91
CA VAL A 45 5.69 -4.76 3.57
C VAL A 45 6.37 -4.44 2.24
N TYR A 46 5.61 -4.05 1.20
CA TYR A 46 6.19 -3.68 -0.10
C TYR A 46 7.17 -2.53 0.00
N ASN A 47 6.84 -1.58 0.86
CA ASN A 47 7.62 -0.38 1.03
C ASN A 47 8.85 -0.59 1.92
N GLU A 48 8.86 -1.63 2.76
CA GLU A 48 10.01 -2.07 3.55
C GLU A 48 10.92 -3.05 2.79
N MET A 49 10.38 -3.83 1.86
CA MET A 49 11.16 -4.81 1.07
C MET A 49 11.78 -4.24 -0.21
N VAL A 50 11.35 -3.05 -0.65
CA VAL A 50 11.84 -2.40 -1.88
C VAL A 50 12.68 -1.15 -1.62
N ASP A 51 12.71 -0.68 -0.36
CA ASP A 51 13.59 0.38 0.14
C ASP A 51 14.91 -0.25 0.63
#